data_AF-A0A5J4U744-F1
#
_entry.id   AF-A0A5J4U744-F1
#
_cell.length_a   1.000
_cell.length_b   1.000
_cell.length_c   1.000
_cell.angle_alpha   90.00
_cell.angle_beta   90.00
_cell.angle_gamma   90.00
#
_symmetry.space_group_name_H-M   'P 1'
#
loop_
_entity.id
_entity.type
_entity.pdbx_description
1 polymer ?
#
loop_
_entity_poly.entity_id
_entity_poly.type
_entity_poly.pdbx_seq_one_letter_code
_entity_poly.pdbx_strand_id
1 'polypeptide(L)' 'MDFEDILRRWEIIPIRPLGRGVFGCVYLAYTLDKQIIAVKMFEQGRYDQKELQAADIINADFNSDFLL' A
#
# COMPACT_ATOMS: atom_id res chain seq x y z
N MET A 1 4.05 14.85 2.60
CA MET A 1 3.10 13.84 3.08
C MET A 1 3.89 12.90 3.96
N ASP A 2 3.49 12.74 5.23
CA ASP A 2 4.13 11.76 6.10
C ASP A 2 3.40 10.42 5.92
N PHE A 3 4.05 9.55 5.16
CA PHE A 3 3.55 8.22 4.82
C PHE A 3 3.39 7.34 6.05
N GLU A 4 4.28 7.47 7.03
CA GLU A 4 4.22 6.65 8.24
C GLU A 4 3.05 7.07 9.14
N ASP A 5 2.80 8.37 9.25
CA ASP A 5 1.64 8.89 9.99
C ASP A 5 0.32 8.39 9.40
N ILE A 6 0.23 8.31 8.07
CA ILE A 6 -0.96 7.76 7.39
C ILE A 6 -1.11 6.29 7.75
N LEU A 7 -0.07 5.47 7.56
CA LEU A 7 -0.13 4.03 7.87
C LEU A 7 -0.57 3.79 9.32
N ARG A 8 -0.02 4.55 10.28
CA ARG A 8 -0.37 4.41 11.69
C ARG A 8 -1.83 4.76 11.99
N ARG A 9 -2.46 5.68 11.26
CA ARG A 9 -3.90 5.99 11.40
C ARG A 9 -4.81 4.85 10.96
N TRP A 10 -4.31 3.97 10.09
CA TRP A 10 -5.01 2.77 9.62
C TRP A 10 -4.60 1.52 10.40
N GLU A 11 -3.97 1.67 11.57
CA GLU A 11 -3.48 0.56 12.40
C GLU A 11 -2.43 -0.33 11.68
N ILE A 12 -1.77 0.23 10.66
CA ILE A 12 -0.67 -0.40 9.93
C ILE A 12 0.64 0.15 10.50
N ILE A 13 1.47 -0.72 11.07
CA ILE A 13 2.75 -0.33 11.67
C ILE A 13 3.84 -0.36 10.59
N PRO A 14 4.34 0.79 10.11
CA PRO A 14 5.45 0.79 9.16
C PRO A 14 6.72 0.24 9.83
N ILE A 15 7.40 -0.69 9.16
CA ILE A 15 8.70 -1.23 9.60
C ILE A 15 9.82 -0.50 8.85
N ARG A 16 9.76 -0.48 7.51
CA ARG A 16 10.72 0.24 6.65
C ARG A 16 10.21 0.38 5.22
N PRO A 17 10.69 1.36 4.44
CA PRO A 17 10.43 1.39 3.00
C PRO A 17 11.08 0.18 2.30
N LEU A 18 10.36 -0.39 1.33
CA LEU A 18 10.85 -1.40 0.39
C LEU A 18 11.27 -0.78 -0.93
N GLY A 19 10.62 0.30 -1.35
CA GLY A 19 10.95 0.99 -2.59
C GLY A 19 10.18 2.30 -2.76
N ARG A 20 10.74 3.21 -3.54
CA ARG A 20 10.11 4.49 -3.88
C ARG A 20 10.15 4.69 -5.39
N GLY A 21 9.00 4.96 -5.97
CA GLY A 21 8.83 5.16 -7.41
C GLY A 21 8.15 6.48 -7.71
N VAL A 22 7.96 6.76 -9.00
CA VAL A 22 7.33 8.01 -9.48
C VAL A 22 5.89 8.19 -9.01
N PHE A 23 5.21 7.08 -8.65
CA PHE A 23 3.82 7.05 -8.21
C PHE A 23 3.64 7.05 -6.68
N GLY A 24 4.71 6.86 -5.91
CA GLY A 24 4.63 6.78 -4.45
C GLY A 24 5.66 5.84 -3.83
N CYS A 25 5.28 5.16 -2.75
CA CYS A 25 6.21 4.36 -1.94
C CYS A 25 5.57 3.03 -1.51
N VAL A 26 6.40 1.99 -1.43
CA VAL A 26 6.03 0.69 -0.87
C VAL A 26 6.72 0.54 0.47
N TYR A 27 5.97 0.18 1.50
CA TYR A 27 6.46 -0.11 2.84
C TYR A 27 6.32 -1.59 3.17
N LEU A 28 7.30 -2.11 3.91
CA LEU A 28 7.14 -3.30 4.72
C LEU A 28 6.45 -2.86 6.00
N ALA A 29 5.34 -3.49 6.33
CA ALA A 29 4.53 -3.11 7.48
C ALA A 29 4.02 -4.33 8.23
N TYR A 30 3.56 -4.08 9.45
CA TYR A 30 2.92 -5.06 10.29
C TYR A 30 1.47 -4.68 10.59
N THR A 31 0.56 -5.65 10.53
CA THR A 31 -0.83 -5.54 11.00
C THR A 31 -1.16 -6.71 11.94
N LEU A 32 -2.13 -6.50 12.84
CA LEU A 32 -2.52 -7.53 13.82
C LEU A 32 -3.18 -8.76 13.16
N ASP A 33 -3.83 -8.58 12.02
CA ASP A 33 -4.59 -9.61 11.29
C ASP A 33 -3.71 -10.45 10.34
N LYS A 34 -2.82 -9.79 9.58
CA LYS A 34 -2.02 -10.41 8.50
C LYS A 34 -0.54 -10.55 8.84
N GLN A 35 -0.13 -10.11 10.03
CA GLN A 35 1.26 -10.04 10.46
C GLN A 35 2.08 -9.15 9.51
N ILE A 36 2.95 -9.70 8.67
CA ILE A 36 3.86 -8.93 7.82
C ILE A 36 3.28 -8.78 6.42
N ILE A 37 3.11 -7.53 5.96
CA ILE A 37 2.56 -7.18 4.66
C ILE A 37 3.41 -6.15 3.92
N ALA A 38 3.21 -6.05 2.60
CA ALA A 38 3.68 -4.95 1.79
C ALA A 38 2.52 -3.98 1.49
N VAL A 39 2.68 -2.70 1.82
CA VAL A 39 1.66 -1.66 1.58
C VAL A 39 2.18 -0.69 0.54
N LYS A 40 1.42 -0.51 -0.53
CA LYS A 40 1.76 0.42 -1.62
C LYS A 40 0.90 1.66 -1.48
N MET A 41 1.53 2.80 -1.18
CA MET A 41 0.84 4.09 -1.13
C MET A 41 1.07 4.89 -2.41
N PHE A 42 0.00 5.47 -2.92
CA PHE A 42 0.02 6.33 -4.10
C PHE A 42 -0.07 7.81 -3.70
N GLU A 43 0.75 8.65 -4.33
CA GLU A 43 0.61 10.10 -4.19
C GLU A 43 -0.59 10.59 -4.98
N GLN A 44 -1.52 11.30 -4.32
CA GLN A 44 -2.71 11.86 -4.96
C GLN A 44 -2.34 12.69 -6.20
N GLY A 45 -3.10 12.51 -7.28
CA GLY A 45 -2.91 13.22 -8.55
C GLY A 45 -1.75 12.70 -9.42
N ARG A 46 -1.06 11.63 -9.00
CA ARG A 46 0.00 11.00 -9.81
C ARG A 46 -0.36 9.63 -10.37
N TYR A 47 -1.53 9.08 -10.03
CA TYR A 47 -2.00 7.80 -10.55
C TYR A 47 -3.28 7.98 -11.37
N ASP A 48 -3.49 7.13 -12.37
CA ASP A 48 -4.78 7.02 -13.05
C ASP A 48 -5.70 6.13 -12.20
N GLN A 49 -6.97 6.53 -12.02
CA GLN A 49 -7.95 5.70 -11.33
C GLN A 49 -8.07 4.29 -11.95
N LYS A 50 -7.81 4.15 -13.25
CA LYS A 50 -7.78 2.86 -13.94
C LYS A 50 -6.67 1.94 -13.44
N GLU A 51 -5.54 2.48 -13.02
CA GLU A 51 -4.43 1.69 -12.45
C GLU A 51 -4.83 1.09 -11.10
N LEU A 52 -5.58 1.84 -10.29
CA LEU A 52 -6.13 1.36 -9.03
C LEU A 52 -7.16 0.24 -9.27
N GLN A 53 -8.10 0.47 -10.21
CA GLN A 53 -9.13 -0.51 -10.58
C GLN A 53 -8.53 -1.81 -11.14
N ALA A 54 -7.46 -1.73 -11.93
CA ALA A 54 -6.79 -2.91 -12.44
C ALA A 54 -6.15 -3.74 -11.31
N ALA A 55 -5.60 -3.08 -10.29
CA ALA A 55 -5.04 -3.76 -9.14
C ALA A 55 -6.13 -4.38 -8.25
N ASP A 56 -7.30 -3.74 -8.12
CA ASP A 56 -8.47 -4.32 -7.44
C ASP A 56 -8.97 -5.61 -8.10
N ILE A 57 -9.00 -5.64 -9.45
CA ILE A 57 -9.39 -6.84 -10.22
C ILE A 57 -8.40 -8.00 -9.95
N ILE A 58 -7.09 -7.71 -9.92
CA ILE A 58 -6.07 -8.73 -9.67
C ILE A 58 -6.14 -9.28 -8.24
N ASN A 59 -6.41 -8.41 -7.26
CA ASN A 59 -6.58 -8.82 -5.85
C ASN A 59 -7.82 -9.70 -5.63
N ALA A 60 -8.85 -9.59 -6.46
CA ALA A 60 -10.02 -10.46 -6.40
C ALA A 60 -9.74 -11.86 -6.98
N ASP A 61 -8.86 -11.94 -7.99
CA ASP A 61 -8.55 -13.19 -8.70
C ASP A 61 -7.39 -13.98 -8.06
N PHE A 62 -6.42 -13.28 -7.46
CA PHE A 62 -5.35 -13.87 -6.67
C PHE A 62 -5.60 -13.46 -5.22
N ASN A 63 -5.81 -14.42 -4.30
CA ASN A 63 -5.87 -14.22 -2.84
C ASN A 63 -4.56 -13.57 -2.30
N SER A 64 -4.29 -12.36 -2.73
CA SER A 64 -3.08 -11.59 -2.55
C SER A 64 -3.54 -10.28 -1.94
N ASP A 65 -3.32 -10.15 -0.66
CA ASP A 65 -3.69 -8.98 0.11
C ASP A 65 -2.71 -7.82 -0.17
N PHE A 66 -2.75 -7.24 -1.36
CA PHE A 66 -2.16 -5.91 -1.56
C PHE A 66 -3.20 -4.87 -1.13
N LEU A 67 -3.01 -4.31 0.06
CA LEU A 67 -3.69 -3.07 0.45
C LEU A 67 -3.12 -1.94 -0.42
N LEU A 68 -3.94 -1.48 -1.37
CA LEU A 68 -3.71 -0.29 -2.22
C LEU A 68 -4.07 1.00 -1.47
#